data_AF-K1Q6W4-F1
#
_entry.id   AF-K1Q6W4-F1
#
_cell.length_a   1.000
_cell.length_b   1.000
_cell.length_c   1.000
_cell.angle_alpha   90.00
_cell.angle_beta   90.00
_cell.angle_gamma   90.00
#
_symmetry.space_group_name_H-M   'P 1'
#
loop_
_entity.id
_entity.type
_entity.pdbx_description
1 polymer ?
#
loop_
_entity_poly.entity_id
_entity_poly.type
_entity_poly.pdbx_seq_one_letter_code
_entity_poly.pdbx_strand_id
1 'polypeptide(L)'
;MSTTVDRGTAMDHGHLLEKETEARLKFEKACQQIALLDQKIKDLEVRYKRAVKNKKNSFRYNLRLRLSVVTGVKMMYHHHASTKAEELTRIRRQINNSIQSSEATRDRESRETLDFAPVRLRAREREARSNHSRASTSVAEACTHHSGGC
;
A
#
# COMPACT_ATOMS: atom_id res chain seq x y z
N MET A 1 -1.36 7.22 34.76
CA MET A 1 -2.61 7.20 33.96
C MET A 1 -2.25 7.54 32.52
N SER A 2 -1.98 6.56 31.65
CA SER A 2 -1.80 6.77 30.19
C SER A 2 -1.83 5.44 29.44
N THR A 3 -2.99 5.02 28.94
CA THR A 3 -3.14 3.91 27.94
C THR A 3 -4.33 4.10 26.99
N THR A 4 -4.98 5.27 26.96
CA THR A 4 -6.24 5.45 26.20
C THR A 4 -6.07 5.85 24.74
N VAL A 5 -4.86 6.21 24.30
CA VAL A 5 -4.61 6.72 22.93
C VAL A 5 -4.53 5.60 21.88
N ASP A 6 -4.07 4.41 22.28
CA ASP A 6 -3.80 3.30 21.35
C ASP A 6 -5.08 2.55 20.88
N ARG A 7 -6.20 2.74 21.60
CA ARG A 7 -7.46 2.04 21.29
C ARG A 7 -8.25 2.69 20.14
N GLY A 8 -8.06 3.99 19.89
CA GLY A 8 -8.80 4.75 18.88
C GLY A 8 -8.27 4.53 17.45
N THR A 9 -6.95 4.46 17.30
CA THR A 9 -6.25 4.21 16.02
C THR A 9 -6.44 2.78 15.52
N ALA A 10 -6.45 1.79 16.42
CA ALA A 10 -6.68 0.39 16.05
C ALA A 10 -8.11 0.14 15.51
N MET A 11 -9.12 0.82 16.08
CA MET A 11 -10.52 0.73 15.62
C MET A 11 -10.71 1.35 14.22
N ASP A 12 -10.00 2.44 13.91
CA ASP A 12 -10.04 3.08 12.58
C ASP A 12 -9.38 2.20 11.50
N HIS A 13 -8.26 1.56 11.84
CA HIS A 13 -7.55 0.67 10.92
C HIS A 13 -8.37 -0.57 10.54
N GLY A 14 -9.04 -1.22 11.51
CA GLY A 14 -9.90 -2.38 11.24
C GLY A 14 -11.07 -2.05 10.31
N HIS A 15 -11.69 -0.89 10.49
CA HIS A 15 -12.79 -0.43 9.64
C HIS A 15 -12.33 -0.05 8.22
N LEU A 16 -11.12 0.49 8.06
CA LEU A 16 -10.53 0.73 6.74
C LEU A 16 -10.26 -0.57 5.98
N LEU A 17 -9.78 -1.62 6.65
CA LEU A 17 -9.57 -2.94 6.06
C LEU A 17 -10.90 -3.57 5.60
N GLU A 18 -11.94 -3.51 6.44
CA GLU A 18 -13.27 -4.00 6.07
C GLU A 18 -13.78 -3.29 4.80
N LYS A 19 -13.68 -1.95 4.76
CA LYS A 19 -14.04 -1.16 3.57
C LYS A 19 -13.19 -1.52 2.35
N GLU A 20 -11.89 -1.76 2.51
CA GLU A 20 -11.03 -2.20 1.42
C GLU A 20 -11.54 -3.53 0.83
N THR A 21 -11.83 -4.50 1.69
CA THR A 21 -12.31 -5.82 1.26
C THR A 21 -13.65 -5.72 0.54
N GLU A 22 -14.58 -4.90 1.05
CA GLU A 22 -15.89 -4.71 0.43
C GLU A 22 -15.77 -4.02 -0.95
N ALA A 23 -14.95 -2.97 -1.04
CA ALA A 23 -14.69 -2.27 -2.30
C ALA A 23 -14.04 -3.19 -3.34
N ARG A 24 -13.09 -4.03 -2.92
CA ARG A 24 -12.44 -5.03 -3.77
C ARG A 24 -13.45 -6.06 -4.30
N LEU A 25 -14.30 -6.62 -3.45
CA LEU A 25 -15.32 -7.59 -3.86
C LEU A 25 -16.31 -6.98 -4.86
N LYS A 26 -16.72 -5.73 -4.66
CA LYS A 26 -17.59 -5.02 -5.60
C LYS A 26 -16.91 -4.77 -6.94
N PHE A 27 -15.63 -4.39 -6.94
CA PHE A 27 -14.83 -4.22 -8.14
C PHE A 27 -14.69 -5.52 -8.94
N GLU A 28 -14.33 -6.62 -8.29
CA GLU A 28 -14.19 -7.93 -8.93
C GLU A 28 -15.51 -8.39 -9.56
N LYS A 29 -16.63 -8.24 -8.82
CA LYS A 29 -17.97 -8.53 -9.35
C LYS A 29 -18.28 -7.68 -10.57
N ALA A 30 -17.97 -6.38 -10.56
CA ALA A 30 -18.18 -5.51 -11.71
C ALA A 30 -17.39 -5.99 -12.94
N CYS A 31 -16.13 -6.36 -12.77
CA CYS A 31 -15.29 -6.92 -13.82
C CYS A 31 -15.86 -8.23 -14.40
N GLN A 32 -16.38 -9.11 -13.54
CA GLN A 32 -17.07 -10.33 -13.98
C GLN A 32 -18.33 -10.01 -14.80
N GLN A 33 -19.14 -9.04 -14.36
CA GLN A 33 -20.33 -8.62 -15.10
C GLN A 33 -19.97 -8.03 -16.48
N ILE A 34 -18.90 -7.24 -16.58
CA ILE A 34 -18.40 -6.72 -17.86
C ILE A 34 -18.09 -7.87 -18.82
N ALA A 35 -17.34 -8.89 -18.35
CA ALA A 35 -16.98 -10.05 -19.16
C ALA A 35 -18.21 -10.84 -19.64
N LEU A 36 -19.21 -11.03 -18.77
CA LEU A 36 -20.47 -11.69 -19.13
C LEU A 36 -21.27 -10.90 -20.17
N LEU A 37 -21.35 -9.57 -20.01
CA LEU A 37 -22.03 -8.69 -20.95
C LEU A 37 -21.33 -8.68 -22.31
N ASP A 38 -20.00 -8.77 -22.35
CA ASP A 38 -19.24 -8.88 -23.58
C ASP A 38 -19.55 -10.14 -24.37
N GLN A 39 -19.67 -11.28 -23.71
CA GLN A 39 -20.09 -12.52 -24.38
C GLN A 39 -21.51 -12.38 -24.93
N LYS A 40 -22.41 -11.77 -24.14
CA LYS A 40 -23.80 -11.54 -24.57
C LYS A 40 -23.89 -10.59 -25.78
N ILE A 41 -23.04 -9.57 -25.85
CA ILE A 41 -22.95 -8.67 -27.01
C ILE A 41 -22.51 -9.47 -28.24
N LYS A 42 -21.43 -10.25 -28.15
CA LYS A 42 -20.94 -11.09 -29.26
C LYS A 42 -22.03 -12.03 -29.79
N ASP A 43 -22.75 -12.69 -28.90
CA ASP A 43 -23.85 -13.58 -29.28
C ASP A 43 -24.98 -12.84 -30.01
N LEU A 44 -25.37 -11.67 -29.50
CA LEU A 44 -26.40 -10.83 -30.11
C LEU A 44 -25.95 -10.31 -31.48
N GLU A 45 -24.69 -9.94 -31.65
CA GLU A 45 -24.12 -9.52 -32.93
C GLU A 45 -24.14 -10.64 -33.97
N VAL A 46 -23.78 -11.87 -33.58
CA VAL A 46 -23.85 -13.04 -34.47
C VAL A 46 -25.28 -13.27 -34.93
N ARG A 47 -26.26 -13.24 -34.01
CA ARG A 47 -27.68 -13.38 -34.35
C ARG A 47 -28.17 -12.23 -35.23
N TYR A 48 -27.71 -11.00 -34.97
CA TYR A 48 -28.05 -9.83 -35.77
C TYR A 48 -27.55 -9.97 -37.21
N LYS A 49 -26.27 -10.34 -37.39
CA LYS A 49 -25.67 -10.62 -38.70
C LYS A 49 -26.45 -11.70 -39.47
N ARG A 50 -26.88 -12.78 -38.79
CA ARG A 50 -27.74 -13.82 -39.39
C ARG A 50 -29.12 -13.26 -39.79
N ALA A 51 -29.73 -12.43 -38.95
CA ALA A 51 -31.03 -11.81 -39.24
C ALA A 51 -30.98 -10.86 -40.44
N VAL A 52 -29.87 -10.13 -40.61
CA VAL A 52 -29.59 -9.28 -41.78
C VAL A 52 -29.53 -10.13 -43.05
N LYS A 53 -28.75 -11.21 -43.04
CA LYS A 53 -28.63 -12.14 -44.20
C LYS A 53 -29.99 -12.73 -44.60
N ASN A 54 -30.81 -13.09 -43.62
CA ASN A 54 -32.12 -13.69 -43.84
C ASN A 54 -33.26 -12.67 -44.07
N LYS A 55 -32.95 -11.37 -44.20
CA LYS A 55 -33.92 -10.27 -44.43
C LYS A 55 -35.09 -10.20 -43.42
N LYS A 56 -34.88 -10.66 -42.17
CA LYS A 56 -35.91 -10.66 -41.11
C LYS A 56 -35.99 -9.31 -40.39
N ASN A 57 -36.70 -8.32 -40.97
CA ASN A 57 -36.68 -6.92 -40.51
C ASN A 57 -37.11 -6.72 -39.04
N SER A 58 -38.22 -7.29 -38.59
CA SER A 58 -38.67 -7.16 -37.19
C SER A 58 -37.66 -7.76 -36.20
N PHE A 59 -37.04 -8.87 -36.57
CA PHE A 59 -36.04 -9.53 -35.74
C PHE A 59 -34.73 -8.73 -35.66
N ARG A 60 -34.31 -8.10 -36.77
CA ARG A 60 -33.18 -7.16 -36.78
C ARG A 60 -33.41 -6.00 -35.82
N TYR A 61 -34.60 -5.40 -35.85
CA TYR A 61 -34.92 -4.28 -34.98
C TYR A 61 -34.89 -4.68 -33.50
N ASN A 62 -35.49 -5.83 -33.15
CA ASN A 62 -35.46 -6.33 -31.77
C ASN A 62 -34.03 -6.61 -31.28
N LEU A 63 -33.20 -7.23 -32.11
CA LEU A 63 -31.79 -7.46 -31.79
C LEU A 63 -30.99 -6.16 -31.65
N ARG A 64 -31.25 -5.15 -32.48
CA ARG A 64 -30.64 -3.81 -32.36
C ARG A 64 -31.00 -3.15 -31.04
N LEU A 65 -32.25 -3.21 -30.62
CA LEU A 65 -32.68 -2.69 -29.32
C LEU A 65 -31.98 -3.41 -28.17
N ARG A 66 -31.94 -4.75 -28.21
CA ARG A 66 -31.24 -5.55 -27.19
C ARG A 66 -29.74 -5.23 -27.12
N LEU A 67 -29.07 -5.10 -28.27
CA LEU A 67 -27.67 -4.67 -28.34
C LEU A 67 -27.49 -3.33 -27.65
N SER A 68 -28.33 -2.33 -27.98
CA SER A 68 -28.23 -0.99 -27.41
C SER A 68 -28.36 -1.00 -25.88
N VAL A 69 -29.31 -1.77 -25.34
CA VAL A 69 -29.51 -1.90 -23.88
C VAL A 69 -28.31 -2.58 -23.22
N VAL A 70 -27.85 -3.73 -23.74
CA VAL A 70 -26.75 -4.49 -23.14
C VAL A 70 -25.45 -3.70 -23.18
N THR A 71 -25.16 -3.00 -24.28
CA THR A 71 -24.00 -2.10 -24.39
C THR A 71 -24.09 -0.95 -23.38
N GLY A 72 -25.27 -0.34 -23.22
CA GLY A 72 -25.47 0.71 -22.20
C GLY A 72 -25.18 0.22 -20.79
N VAL A 73 -25.71 -0.95 -20.42
CA VAL A 73 -25.45 -1.56 -19.10
C VAL A 73 -23.96 -1.90 -18.93
N LYS A 74 -23.27 -2.40 -19.97
CA LYS A 74 -21.81 -2.64 -19.92
C LYS A 74 -21.05 -1.36 -19.59
N MET A 75 -21.40 -0.24 -20.22
CA MET A 75 -20.77 1.06 -19.94
C MET A 75 -20.98 1.51 -18.49
N MET A 76 -22.17 1.28 -17.93
CA MET A 76 -22.43 1.57 -16.52
C MET A 76 -21.55 0.74 -15.58
N TYR A 77 -21.32 -0.55 -15.87
CA TYR A 77 -20.40 -1.38 -15.09
C TYR A 77 -18.94 -0.94 -15.23
N HIS A 78 -18.51 -0.46 -16.41
CA HIS A 78 -17.18 0.16 -16.55
C HIS A 78 -17.03 1.36 -15.62
N HIS A 79 -18.01 2.27 -15.61
CA HIS A 79 -17.98 3.43 -14.71
C HIS A 79 -17.95 3.00 -13.24
N HIS A 80 -18.77 2.00 -12.87
CA HIS A 80 -18.79 1.46 -11.51
C HIS A 80 -17.45 0.84 -11.11
N ALA A 81 -16.83 0.05 -11.99
CA ALA A 81 -15.52 -0.54 -11.76
C ALA A 81 -14.44 0.53 -11.58
N SER A 82 -14.40 1.56 -12.44
CA SER A 82 -13.48 2.71 -12.29
C SER A 82 -13.66 3.40 -10.94
N THR A 83 -14.90 3.71 -10.56
CA THR A 83 -15.21 4.34 -9.27
C THR A 83 -14.71 3.49 -8.09
N LYS A 84 -14.90 2.16 -8.15
CA LYS A 84 -14.44 1.25 -7.09
C LYS A 84 -12.93 1.08 -7.05
N ALA A 85 -12.26 1.12 -8.20
CA ALA A 85 -10.79 1.09 -8.27
C ALA A 85 -10.17 2.36 -7.65
N GLU A 86 -10.76 3.53 -7.91
CA GLU A 86 -10.36 4.79 -7.28
C GLU A 86 -10.57 4.77 -5.76
N GLU A 87 -11.73 4.26 -5.32
CA GLU A 87 -12.02 4.07 -3.89
C GLU A 87 -11.01 3.15 -3.22
N LEU A 88 -10.68 2.01 -3.85
CA LEU A 88 -9.67 1.08 -3.38
C LEU A 88 -8.29 1.73 -3.24
N THR A 89 -7.90 2.54 -4.22
CA THR A 89 -6.64 3.29 -4.22
C THR A 89 -6.61 4.30 -3.07
N ARG A 90 -7.73 4.99 -2.83
CA ARG A 90 -7.87 5.94 -1.73
C ARG A 90 -7.77 5.25 -0.36
N ILE A 91 -8.47 4.14 -0.16
CA ILE A 91 -8.46 3.40 1.11
C ILE A 91 -7.06 2.86 1.40
N ARG A 92 -6.39 2.26 0.41
CA ARG A 92 -5.00 1.78 0.55
C ARG A 92 -4.03 2.88 0.96
N ARG A 93 -4.20 4.08 0.39
CA ARG A 93 -3.40 5.25 0.79
C ARG A 93 -3.66 5.64 2.25
N GLN A 94 -4.92 5.61 2.71
CA GLN A 94 -5.26 5.90 4.11
C GLN A 94 -4.66 4.87 5.07
N ILE A 95 -4.74 3.59 4.72
CA ILE A 95 -4.10 2.49 5.48
C ILE A 95 -2.60 2.75 5.62
N ASN A 96 -1.90 3.01 4.51
CA ASN A 96 -0.46 3.27 4.53
C ASN A 96 -0.09 4.49 5.38
N ASN A 97 -0.84 5.59 5.26
CA ASN A 97 -0.62 6.79 6.06
C ASN A 97 -0.82 6.52 7.57
N SER A 98 -1.83 5.70 7.92
CA SER A 98 -2.09 5.33 9.32
C SER A 98 -0.91 4.55 9.92
N ILE A 99 -0.32 3.63 9.15
CA ILE A 99 0.84 2.84 9.56
C ILE A 99 2.05 3.76 9.80
N GLN A 100 2.38 4.64 8.84
CA GLN A 100 3.51 5.57 8.96
C GLN A 100 3.37 6.52 10.16
N SER A 101 2.16 7.00 10.45
CA SER A 101 1.92 7.86 11.61
C SER A 101 2.20 7.16 12.94
N SER A 102 1.94 5.85 13.02
CA SER A 102 2.19 5.03 14.22
C SER A 102 3.67 4.69 14.45
N GLU A 103 4.48 4.72 13.38
CA GLU A 103 5.92 4.49 13.45
C GLU A 103 6.65 5.77 13.87
N ALA A 104 6.27 6.92 13.31
CA ALA A 104 6.83 8.23 13.66
C ALA A 104 6.60 8.60 15.15
N THR A 105 5.52 8.14 15.77
CA THR A 105 5.27 8.33 17.21
C THR A 105 6.21 7.47 18.07
N ARG A 106 6.55 6.26 17.64
CA ARG A 106 7.46 5.35 18.38
C ARG A 106 8.91 5.84 18.37
N ASP A 107 9.35 6.40 17.25
CA ASP A 107 10.69 6.98 17.12
C ASP A 107 10.87 8.26 17.96
N ARG A 108 9.78 9.02 18.17
CA ARG A 108 9.79 10.23 19.00
C ARG A 108 9.82 9.92 20.50
N GLU A 109 9.04 8.94 20.97
CA GLU A 109 9.09 8.48 22.38
C GLU A 109 10.46 7.92 22.77
N SER A 110 11.16 7.29 21.82
CA SER A 110 12.51 6.77 22.03
C SER A 110 13.59 7.86 22.12
N ARG A 111 13.33 9.07 21.62
CA ARG A 111 14.23 10.24 21.74
C ARG A 111 13.97 11.05 23.00
N GLU A 112 12.71 11.23 23.39
CA GLU A 112 12.36 12.01 24.59
C GLU A 112 12.75 11.30 25.90
N THR A 113 12.94 9.97 25.89
CA THR A 113 13.39 9.19 27.06
C THR A 113 14.90 9.27 27.36
N LEU A 114 15.71 9.83 26.45
CA LEU A 114 17.16 9.97 26.65
C LEU A 114 17.61 11.35 27.19
N ASP A 115 16.71 12.34 27.27
CA ASP A 115 17.05 13.71 27.69
C ASP A 115 16.73 14.03 29.18
N PHE A 116 16.26 13.05 29.96
CA PHE A 116 15.99 13.22 31.41
C PHE A 116 16.88 12.34 32.28
N ALA A 117 18.19 12.25 31.98
CA ALA A 117 19.17 11.79 32.95
C ALA A 117 19.50 12.95 33.91
N PRO A 118 19.35 12.80 35.25
CA PRO A 118 19.69 13.86 36.18
C PRO A 118 21.21 14.12 36.15
N VAL A 119 21.58 15.37 35.87
CA VAL A 119 22.93 15.90 36.07
C VAL A 119 23.26 15.82 37.56
N ARG A 120 23.87 14.72 38.01
CA ARG A 120 24.46 14.62 39.35
C ARG A 120 25.86 14.01 39.31
N LEU A 121 26.80 14.84 39.77
CA LEU A 121 28.12 14.54 40.32
C LEU A 121 29.13 13.84 39.40
N ARG A 122 30.03 14.66 38.82
CA ARG A 122 31.45 14.31 38.71
C ARG A 122 32.30 15.38 39.37
N ALA A 123 32.28 15.37 40.70
CA ALA A 123 33.31 15.98 41.53
C ALA A 123 34.08 14.84 42.21
N ARG A 124 35.42 14.96 42.21
CA ARG A 124 36.44 14.03 42.74
C ARG A 124 36.82 12.85 41.86
N GLU A 125 37.87 13.07 41.07
CA GLU A 125 38.99 12.13 40.90
C GLU A 125 40.17 12.90 40.28
N ARG A 126 40.82 13.72 41.11
CA ARG A 126 42.15 14.28 40.85
C ARG A 126 43.00 14.05 42.09
N GLU A 127 43.38 12.81 42.34
CA GLU A 127 44.49 12.51 43.26
C GLU A 127 44.95 11.07 43.08
N ALA A 128 45.84 10.85 42.11
CA ALA A 128 46.84 9.77 42.12
C ALA A 128 47.74 9.93 40.89
N ARG A 129 48.48 11.05 40.82
CA ARG A 129 49.74 11.09 40.07
C ARG A 129 50.86 11.04 41.09
N SER A 130 51.37 9.85 41.37
CA SER A 130 52.75 9.73 41.85
C SER A 130 53.26 8.30 41.72
N ASN A 131 54.29 8.20 40.89
CA ASN A 131 55.44 7.32 40.99
C ASN A 131 55.50 5.95 40.29
N HIS A 132 56.55 5.92 39.47
CA HIS A 132 57.39 4.82 39.01
C HIS A 132 56.91 4.06 37.76
N SER A 133 57.47 4.27 36.55
CA SER A 133 58.86 4.37 36.05
C SER A 133 59.33 3.07 35.43
N ARG A 134 59.74 3.18 34.15
CA ARG A 134 60.69 2.33 33.40
C ARG A 134 60.18 0.93 32.99
N ALA A 135 60.41 0.43 31.78
CA ALA A 135 61.36 0.80 30.72
C ALA A 135 61.01 0.13 29.37
N SER A 136 61.71 0.61 28.32
CA SER A 136 62.24 -0.12 27.14
C SER A 136 61.26 -0.49 26.02
N THR A 137 61.29 0.19 24.85
CA THR A 137 62.08 -0.10 23.61
C THR A 137 61.67 -1.43 22.95
N SER A 138 61.42 -1.59 21.64
CA SER A 138 62.05 -1.04 20.42
C SER A 138 61.12 -1.32 19.21
N VAL A 139 60.96 -0.41 18.24
CA VAL A 139 61.61 -0.37 16.91
C VAL A 139 60.89 -1.15 15.79
N ALA A 140 60.64 -0.42 14.67
CA ALA A 140 60.51 -0.85 13.26
C ALA A 140 59.31 -1.77 12.90
N GLU A 141 58.69 -1.81 11.72
CA GLU A 141 58.90 -1.32 10.33
C GLU A 141 57.50 -1.45 9.66
N ALA A 142 56.95 -0.46 8.96
CA ALA A 142 57.10 -0.15 7.52
C ALA A 142 56.37 -1.09 6.52
N CYS A 143 55.76 -0.42 5.52
CA CYS A 143 55.29 -0.87 4.19
C CYS A 143 53.92 -1.56 4.10
N THR A 144 52.85 -1.02 3.50
CA THR A 144 52.57 -0.48 2.14
C THR A 144 52.66 -1.49 0.99
N HIS A 145 51.67 -1.38 0.07
CA HIS A 145 51.58 -1.96 -1.28
C HIS A 145 51.21 -3.47 -1.34
N HIS A 146 50.42 -4.01 -2.29
CA HIS A 146 49.72 -3.51 -3.48
C HIS A 146 48.74 -4.61 -3.98
N SER A 147 47.68 -4.20 -4.67
CA SER A 147 47.11 -4.77 -5.91
C SER A 147 47.01 -6.29 -6.20
N GLY A 148 45.84 -6.69 -6.69
CA GLY A 148 45.70 -7.28 -8.03
C GLY A 148 45.58 -8.80 -8.16
N GLY A 149 44.68 -9.24 -9.05
CA GLY A 149 44.48 -10.63 -9.49
C GLY A 149 42.98 -10.94 -9.57
N CYS A 150 42.31 -10.48 -10.63
CA CYS A 150 41.95 -11.26 -11.84
C CYS A 150 40.73 -12.15 -11.61
#